data_AF-A0A2P8KB19-F1
#
_entry.id   AF-A0A2P8KB19-F1
#
_cell.length_a   1.000
_cell.length_b   1.000
_cell.length_c   1.000
_cell.angle_alpha   90.00
_cell.angle_beta   90.00
_cell.angle_gamma   90.00
#
_symmetry.space_group_name_H-M   'P 1'
#
loop_
_entity.id
_entity.type
_entity.pdbx_description
1 polymer ?
#
loop_
_entity_poly.entity_id
_entity_poly.type
_entity_poly.pdbx_seq_one_letter_code
_entity_poly.pdbx_strand_id
1 'polypeptide(L)' 'MNFTAGAFPLAIDHRLEGKLYNANPIPVKALPKGAATTDPFDTQIVDPGDTWELPAGAEFIRQRELRGAATPQGTTPD' A
#
# COMPACT_ATOMS: atom_id res chain seq x y z
N MET A 1 -14.32 -0.29 8.19
CA MET A 1 -14.17 0.99 7.46
C MET A 1 -14.02 0.62 6.00
N ASN A 2 -14.70 1.32 5.07
CA ASN A 2 -14.76 0.87 3.68
C ASN A 2 -14.08 1.88 2.76
N PHE A 3 -13.34 1.37 1.78
CA PHE A 3 -12.61 2.14 0.77
C PHE A 3 -13.13 1.76 -0.61
N THR A 4 -13.73 2.73 -1.31
CA THR A 4 -14.21 2.54 -2.68
C THR A 4 -13.29 3.29 -3.63
N ALA A 5 -12.70 2.58 -4.59
CA ALA A 5 -11.89 3.22 -5.61
C ALA A 5 -12.78 3.83 -6.69
N GLY A 6 -12.53 5.10 -7.01
CA GLY A 6 -13.23 5.83 -8.05
C GLY A 6 -12.69 5.48 -9.44
N ALA A 7 -12.21 6.49 -10.16
CA ALA A 7 -11.64 6.31 -11.50
C ALA A 7 -10.20 5.75 -11.50
N PHE A 8 -9.52 5.77 -10.36
CA PHE A 8 -8.13 5.32 -10.22
C PHE A 8 -8.01 4.28 -9.10
N PRO A 9 -7.05 3.35 -9.19
CA PRO A 9 -6.81 2.39 -8.13
C PRO A 9 -6.41 3.12 -6.83
N LEU A 10 -6.81 2.57 -5.69
CA LEU A 10 -6.38 3.05 -4.37
C LEU A 10 -5.35 2.11 -3.77
N ALA A 11 -4.28 2.66 -3.22
CA ALA A 11 -3.39 1.95 -2.31
C ALA A 11 -3.75 2.34 -0.86
N ILE A 12 -4.18 1.36 -0.07
CA ILE A 12 -4.57 1.49 1.33
C ILE A 12 -3.50 0.86 2.22
N ASP A 13 -2.76 1.69 2.93
CA ASP A 13 -1.72 1.25 3.86
C ASP A 13 -2.37 1.01 5.23
N HIS A 14 -2.19 -0.18 5.78
CA HIS A 14 -2.81 -0.60 7.05
C HIS A 14 -1.89 -1.53 7.85
N ARG A 15 -2.14 -1.65 9.16
CA ARG A 15 -1.51 -2.64 10.04
C ARG A 15 -2.57 -3.51 10.66
N LEU A 16 -2.32 -4.80 10.78
CA LEU A 16 -3.16 -5.72 11.55
C LEU A 16 -2.62 -5.83 12.97
N GLU A 17 -3.51 -5.69 13.95
CA GLU A 17 -3.19 -6.04 15.34
C GLU A 17 -2.69 -7.49 15.41
N GLY A 18 -1.53 -7.69 16.07
CA GLY A 18 -0.89 -9.01 16.19
C GLY A 18 0.03 -9.42 15.05
N LYS A 19 0.13 -8.66 13.94
CA LYS A 19 1.19 -8.84 12.95
C LYS A 19 2.48 -8.13 13.40
N LEU A 20 3.61 -8.78 13.16
CA LEU A 20 4.94 -8.20 13.39
C LEU A 20 5.36 -7.36 12.19
N TYR A 21 5.32 -6.03 12.35
CA TYR A 21 5.85 -5.07 11.39
C TYR A 21 7.20 -4.56 11.87
N ASN A 22 8.20 -4.53 11.00
CA ASN A 22 9.52 -4.06 11.38
C ASN A 22 9.54 -2.53 11.31
N ALA A 23 9.63 -1.85 12.47
CA ALA A 23 9.73 -0.38 12.53
C ALA A 23 11.09 0.15 12.05
N ASN A 24 12.10 -0.72 12.02
CA ASN A 24 13.43 -0.46 11.48
C ASN A 24 13.64 -1.37 10.26
N PRO A 25 13.87 -0.84 9.05
CA PRO A 25 14.10 -1.66 7.86
C PRO A 25 15.42 -2.41 8.02
N ILE A 26 15.37 -3.65 8.48
CA ILE A 26 16.53 -4.55 8.46
C ILE A 26 16.67 -5.03 7.00
N PRO A 27 17.87 -4.94 6.39
CA PRO A 27 18.08 -5.38 5.03
C PRO A 27 17.62 -6.83 4.83
N VAL A 28 16.84 -7.05 3.76
CA VAL A 28 16.09 -8.29 3.41
C VAL A 28 16.92 -9.57 3.53
N LYS A 29 18.26 -9.50 3.39
CA LYS A 29 19.17 -10.64 3.54
C LYS A 29 19.22 -11.24 4.95
N ALA A 30 18.70 -10.56 5.97
CA ALA A 30 18.75 -11.01 7.37
C ALA A 30 17.44 -11.64 7.88
N LEU A 31 16.38 -11.69 7.08
CA LEU A 31 15.07 -12.17 7.54
C LEU A 31 14.85 -13.65 7.17
N PRO A 32 14.46 -14.51 8.13
CA PRO A 32 14.04 -15.87 7.82
C PRO A 32 12.80 -15.84 6.92
N LYS A 33 12.72 -16.80 5.99
CA LYS A 33 11.65 -16.91 5.00
C LYS A 33 10.29 -16.95 5.72
N GLY A 34 9.49 -15.90 5.59
CA GLY A 34 8.19 -15.74 6.25
C GLY A 34 8.15 -14.77 7.44
N ALA A 35 9.27 -14.15 7.82
CA ALA A 35 9.35 -13.20 8.92
C ALA A 35 9.50 -11.76 8.41
N ALA A 36 8.49 -10.94 8.69
CA ALA A 36 8.43 -9.48 8.52
C ALA A 36 8.49 -8.97 7.07
N THR A 37 7.42 -8.28 6.67
CA THR A 37 7.51 -7.31 5.57
C THR A 37 8.47 -6.21 6.01
N THR A 38 9.43 -5.83 5.17
CA THR A 38 10.35 -4.71 5.43
C THR A 38 9.64 -3.38 5.58
N ASP A 39 8.39 -3.32 5.14
CA ASP A 39 7.51 -2.18 5.30
C ASP A 39 6.83 -2.22 6.67
N PRO A 40 6.76 -1.08 7.37
CA PRO A 40 6.15 -1.00 8.69
C PRO A 40 4.61 -1.08 8.61
N PHE A 41 4.03 -1.58 7.51
CA PHE A 41 2.60 -1.73 7.24
C PHE A 41 2.38 -2.64 6.01
N ASP A 42 1.18 -3.21 5.88
CA ASP A 42 0.70 -3.85 4.66
C ASP A 42 0.08 -2.80 3.72
N THR A 43 0.07 -3.07 2.41
CA THR A 43 -0.62 -2.24 1.41
C THR A 43 -1.64 -3.09 0.66
N GLN A 44 -2.91 -2.68 0.68
CA GLN A 44 -3.96 -3.26 -0.16
C GLN A 44 -4.18 -2.37 -1.39
N ILE A 45 -4.25 -2.98 -2.58
CA ILE A 45 -4.69 -2.27 -3.79
C ILE A 45 -6.18 -2.55 -4.01
N VAL A 46 -6.96 -1.49 -4.23
CA VAL A 46 -8.37 -1.54 -4.59
C VAL A 46 -8.50 -1.05 -6.02
N ASP A 47 -8.96 -1.90 -6.92
CA ASP A 47 -9.11 -1.57 -8.34
C ASP A 47 -10.29 -0.62 -8.58
N PRO A 48 -10.28 0.21 -9.64
CA PRO A 48 -11.35 1.15 -9.94
C PRO A 48 -12.73 0.49 -9.95
N GLY A 49 -13.69 1.06 -9.22
CA GLY A 49 -15.04 0.53 -9.08
C GLY A 49 -15.21 -0.52 -7.99
N ASP A 50 -14.12 -1.09 -7.46
CA ASP A 50 -14.18 -2.02 -6.34
C ASP A 50 -14.27 -1.30 -5.00
N THR A 51 -14.80 -2.05 -4.03
CA THR A 51 -14.82 -1.65 -2.63
C THR A 51 -14.11 -2.70 -1.81
N TRP A 52 -13.22 -2.24 -0.93
CA TRP A 52 -12.53 -3.07 0.03
C TRP A 52 -12.85 -2.62 1.45
N GLU A 53 -13.06 -3.59 2.33
CA GLU A 53 -13.29 -3.34 3.75
C GLU A 53 -12.00 -3.57 4.53
N LEU A 54 -11.64 -2.57 5.35
CA LEU A 54 -10.56 -2.67 6.31
C LEU A 54 -10.87 -3.79 7.32
N PRO A 55 -10.00 -4.80 7.47
CA PRO A 55 -10.21 -5.90 8.40
C PRO A 55 -10.42 -5.40 9.84
N ALA A 56 -11.26 -6.11 10.59
CA ALA A 56 -11.46 -5.82 12.01
C ALA A 56 -10.12 -5.93 12.78
N GLY A 57 -9.85 -4.95 13.64
CA GLY A 57 -8.57 -4.85 14.36
C GLY A 57 -7.40 -4.32 13.52
N ALA A 58 -7.64 -3.88 12.27
CA ALA A 58 -6.62 -3.20 11.51
C ALA A 58 -6.56 -1.69 11.82
N GLU A 59 -5.37 -1.16 12.01
CA GLU A 59 -5.06 0.27 12.07
C GLU A 59 -4.90 0.81 10.63
N PHE A 60 -5.70 1.82 10.28
CA PHE A 60 -5.53 2.55 9.04
C PHE A 60 -4.40 3.57 9.17
N ILE A 61 -3.51 3.61 8.17
CA ILE A 61 -2.39 4.56 8.15
C ILE A 61 -2.62 5.67 7.13
N ARG A 62 -2.83 5.31 5.85
CA ARG A 62 -3.08 6.27 4.78
C ARG A 62 -3.73 5.63 3.55
N GLN A 63 -4.32 6.47 2.72
CA GLN A 63 -4.83 6.13 1.40
C GLN A 63 -4.09 6.96 0.35
N ARG A 64 -3.79 6.35 -0.81
CA ARG A 64 -3.17 7.00 -1.97
C ARG A 64 -3.92 6.62 -3.24
N GLU A 65 -4.28 7.58 -4.07
CA GLU A 65 -4.70 7.28 -5.45
C GLU A 65 -3.45 6.95 -6.29
N LEU A 66 -3.45 5.80 -6.93
CA LEU A 66 -2.45 5.40 -7.91
C LEU A 66 -2.79 6.02 -9.26
N ARG A 67 -2.75 7.36 -9.31
CA ARG A 67 -2.67 8.05 -10.59
C ARG A 67 -1.30 7.70 -11.13
N GLY A 68 -1.25 6.96 -12.24
CA GLY A 68 0.02 6.62 -12.90
C GLY A 68 0.90 7.85 -12.90
N ALA A 69 2.15 7.71 -12.42
CA ALA A 69 3.09 8.82 -12.35
C ALA A 69 2.96 9.60 -13.66
N ALA A 70 2.68 10.90 -13.59
CA ALA A 70 2.62 11.73 -14.78
C ALA A 70 3.91 11.42 -15.55
N THR A 71 3.79 10.68 -16.66
CA THR A 71 4.92 10.47 -17.54
C THR A 71 5.40 11.87 -17.85
N PRO A 72 6.64 12.24 -17.50
CA PRO A 72 7.17 13.53 -17.93
C PRO A 72 6.91 13.56 -19.43
N GLN A 73 6.10 14.53 -19.89
CA GLN A 73 5.87 14.76 -21.30
C GLN A 73 7.26 14.75 -21.94
N GLY A 74 7.50 13.77 -22.81
CA GLY A 74 8.70 13.77 -23.63
C GLY A 74 8.77 15.14 -24.26
N THR A 75 9.84 15.86 -23.97
CA THR A 75 10.21 17.07 -24.68
C THR A 75 10.15 16.74 -26.17
N THR A 76 9.15 17.25 -26.87
CA THR A 76 9.14 17.30 -28.33
C THR A 76 10.31 18.17 -28.74
N PRO A 77 11.32 17.66 -29.46
CA PRO A 77 12.25 18.53 -30.15
C PRO A 77 11.59 18.97 -31.48
N ASP A 78 11.37 20.26 -31.64
CA ASP A 78 11.40 20.93 -32.94
C ASP A 78 12.35 22.14 -32.82
#